data_AF-A0A8C0D848-F1
#
_entry.id   AF-A0A8C0D848-F1
#
_cell.length_a   1.000
_cell.length_b   1.000
_cell.length_c   1.000
_cell.angle_alpha   90.00
_cell.angle_beta   90.00
_cell.angle_gamma   90.00
#
_symmetry.space_group_name_H-M   'P 1'
#
loop_
_entity.id
_entity.type
_entity.pdbx_description
1 polymer ?
#
loop_
_entity_poly.entity_id
_entity_poly.type
_entity_poly.pdbx_seq_one_letter_code
_entity_poly.pdbx_strand_id
1 'polypeptide(L)'
;MAATEDERPAGSGEGERLDFLRDRHVRFFQRCLQVLPERYSSLETSRLTIAFFALSGLDMLDSLDVVNKDDIIEWIYSLQVLPTEDRSNLNRCGFRGSSYLGLPFNPSKNPGTAHPYDSGHIAMTYTGLSCLVILGDDLSRVNKEACLAGLRALQLEDGSFCAVPEGSENDMRFVYCASCICYMLNNWSGMDMKKAINYIRRSMLLKIFQYTNFEKNRNYILSTQDRLVGGFAKWPDSHPDALHAYFGICGLSLMEESGICKVHPALNVSTRTSERLRDLHQSWKTKDSKQCSENVHIST
;
A
#
# COMPACT_ATOMS: atom_id res chain seq x y z
N MET A 1 -39.57 -60.94 15.81
CA MET A 1 -38.12 -60.66 15.89
C MET A 1 -37.64 -60.57 14.45
N ALA A 2 -37.81 -59.48 13.70
CA ALA A 2 -37.37 -58.10 13.90
C ALA A 2 -35.84 -57.98 14.00
N ALA A 3 -35.21 -57.70 12.84
CA ALA A 3 -34.25 -56.62 12.66
C ALA A 3 -33.91 -56.51 11.15
N THR A 4 -34.59 -55.58 10.47
CA THR A 4 -34.18 -55.01 9.18
C THR A 4 -34.00 -53.51 9.39
N GLU A 5 -32.94 -52.99 8.78
CA GLU A 5 -32.67 -51.59 8.42
C GLU A 5 -32.44 -50.58 9.56
N ASP A 6 -31.24 -49.99 9.53
CA ASP A 6 -31.03 -48.59 9.92
C ASP A 6 -30.00 -47.98 8.96
N GLU A 7 -30.44 -47.73 7.72
CA GLU A 7 -29.77 -46.79 6.82
C GLU A 7 -29.91 -45.39 7.40
N ARG A 8 -28.84 -44.88 8.00
CA ARG A 8 -28.78 -43.45 8.33
C ARG A 8 -28.74 -42.64 7.04
N PRO A 9 -29.57 -41.60 6.88
CA PRO A 9 -29.52 -40.76 5.70
C PRO A 9 -28.17 -40.05 5.68
N ALA A 10 -27.46 -40.20 4.56
CA ALA A 10 -26.37 -39.31 4.21
C ALA A 10 -26.93 -37.88 4.22
N GLY A 11 -26.57 -37.12 5.24
CA GLY A 11 -26.90 -35.70 5.31
C GLY A 11 -26.39 -35.04 4.04
N SER A 12 -27.32 -34.46 3.28
CA SER A 12 -27.06 -33.57 2.16
C SER A 12 -26.32 -32.34 2.67
N GLY A 13 -25.02 -32.46 2.85
CA GLY A 13 -24.12 -31.36 3.15
C GLY A 13 -23.83 -30.58 1.88
N GLU A 14 -24.85 -29.99 1.26
CA GLU A 14 -24.64 -28.81 0.43
C GLU A 14 -24.26 -27.69 1.39
N GLY A 15 -22.96 -27.60 1.71
CA GLY A 15 -22.43 -26.47 2.48
C GLY A 15 -22.85 -25.19 1.79
N GLU A 16 -23.51 -24.30 2.53
CA GLU A 16 -24.02 -23.02 2.03
C GLU A 16 -22.87 -22.30 1.30
N ARG A 17 -23.00 -22.14 -0.02
CA ARG A 17 -21.97 -21.48 -0.83
C ARG A 17 -21.94 -20.01 -0.43
N LEU A 18 -20.92 -19.63 0.33
CA LEU A 18 -20.77 -18.24 0.76
C LEU A 18 -20.50 -17.36 -0.47
N ASP A 19 -21.35 -16.36 -0.67
CA ASP A 19 -21.20 -15.35 -1.71
C ASP A 19 -20.32 -14.18 -1.24
N PHE A 20 -19.63 -13.56 -2.21
CA PHE A 20 -18.84 -12.35 -2.00
C PHE A 20 -19.73 -11.09 -1.98
N LEU A 21 -19.76 -10.37 -0.86
CA LEU A 21 -20.68 -9.25 -0.63
C LEU A 21 -20.07 -7.91 -1.07
N ARG A 22 -19.74 -7.78 -2.36
CA ARG A 22 -19.02 -6.63 -2.95
C ARG A 22 -19.46 -5.27 -2.41
N ASP A 23 -20.75 -4.95 -2.47
CA ASP A 23 -21.25 -3.62 -2.10
C ASP A 23 -21.14 -3.32 -0.59
N ARG A 24 -21.02 -4.35 0.25
CA ARG A 24 -20.71 -4.17 1.68
C ARG A 24 -19.25 -3.83 1.89
N HIS A 25 -18.35 -4.45 1.12
CA HIS A 25 -16.92 -4.12 1.14
C HIS A 25 -16.64 -2.70 0.64
N VAL A 26 -17.32 -2.26 -0.42
CA VAL A 26 -17.24 -0.86 -0.89
C VAL A 26 -17.61 0.10 0.22
N ARG A 27 -18.78 -0.09 0.86
CA ARG A 27 -19.22 0.73 2.00
C ARG A 27 -18.27 0.63 3.20
N PHE A 28 -17.62 -0.51 3.41
CA PHE A 28 -16.64 -0.70 4.48
C PHE A 28 -15.43 0.20 4.27
N PHE A 29 -14.84 0.19 3.08
CA PHE A 29 -13.72 1.08 2.78
C PHE A 29 -14.11 2.56 2.77
N GLN A 30 -15.33 2.92 2.33
CA GLN A 30 -15.81 4.29 2.45
C GLN A 30 -15.81 4.76 3.91
N ARG A 31 -16.29 3.94 4.86
CA ARG A 31 -16.27 4.28 6.29
C ARG A 31 -14.85 4.39 6.84
N CYS A 32 -13.91 3.57 6.37
CA CYS A 32 -12.51 3.66 6.77
C CYS A 32 -11.84 4.99 6.38
N LEU A 33 -12.30 5.63 5.30
CA LEU A 33 -11.79 6.93 4.83
C LEU A 33 -12.49 8.14 5.48
N GLN A 34 -13.53 7.90 6.27
CA GLN A 34 -14.29 8.95 6.96
C GLN A 34 -13.74 9.16 8.37
N VAL A 35 -14.41 8.60 9.37
CA VAL A 35 -14.11 8.78 10.79
C VAL A 35 -13.94 7.41 11.42
N LEU A 36 -12.85 7.25 12.18
CA LEU A 36 -12.57 6.04 12.94
C LEU A 36 -12.90 6.29 14.43
N PRO A 37 -13.55 5.33 15.11
CA PRO A 37 -13.73 5.39 16.56
C PRO A 37 -12.40 5.47 17.33
N GLU A 38 -12.41 6.07 18.52
CA GLU A 38 -11.20 6.27 19.36
C GLU A 38 -10.40 4.99 19.65
N ARG A 39 -11.05 3.82 19.69
CA ARG A 39 -10.37 2.52 19.83
C ARG A 39 -9.29 2.24 18.77
N TYR A 40 -9.27 3.00 17.67
CA TYR A 40 -8.25 2.94 16.62
C TYR A 40 -7.13 3.98 16.80
N SER A 41 -7.04 4.67 17.95
CA SER A 41 -6.03 5.70 18.22
C SER A 41 -4.58 5.19 18.10
N SER A 42 -4.35 3.90 18.35
CA SER A 42 -3.04 3.26 18.12
C SER A 42 -2.60 3.27 16.64
N LEU A 43 -3.51 3.53 15.71
CA LEU A 43 -3.24 3.65 14.28
C LEU A 43 -2.92 5.08 13.84
N GLU A 44 -2.91 6.06 14.75
CA GLU A 44 -2.75 7.48 14.40
C GLU A 44 -1.50 7.72 13.54
N THR A 45 -0.35 7.19 13.95
CA THR A 45 0.93 7.35 13.22
C THR A 45 1.02 6.51 11.94
N SER A 46 -0.03 5.77 11.58
CA SER A 46 -0.11 4.90 10.39
C SER A 46 -1.42 5.07 9.60
N ARG A 47 -2.14 6.18 9.80
CA ARG A 47 -3.40 6.48 9.10
C ARG A 47 -3.27 6.46 7.58
N LEU A 48 -2.11 6.85 7.03
CA LEU A 48 -1.84 6.77 5.59
C LEU A 48 -1.86 5.32 5.06
N THR A 49 -1.45 4.35 5.86
CA THR A 49 -1.58 2.92 5.51
C THR A 49 -3.03 2.45 5.56
N ILE A 50 -3.84 2.97 6.50
CA ILE A 50 -5.28 2.69 6.53
C ILE A 50 -5.98 3.29 5.30
N ALA A 51 -5.61 4.51 4.91
CA ALA A 51 -6.07 5.12 3.67
C ALA A 51 -5.66 4.28 2.45
N PHE A 52 -4.43 3.78 2.41
CA PHE A 52 -3.99 2.85 1.37
C PHE A 52 -4.85 1.59 1.28
N PHE A 53 -5.11 0.90 2.40
CA PHE A 53 -5.96 -0.29 2.39
C PHE A 53 -7.36 0.00 1.85
N ALA A 54 -7.95 1.14 2.23
CA ALA A 54 -9.26 1.53 1.76
C ALA A 54 -9.27 1.96 0.28
N LEU A 55 -8.33 2.79 -0.15
CA LEU A 55 -8.24 3.27 -1.53
C LEU A 55 -7.88 2.16 -2.50
N SER A 56 -6.86 1.36 -2.17
CA SER A 56 -6.47 0.20 -2.97
C SER A 56 -7.58 -0.86 -2.95
N GLY A 57 -8.28 -1.05 -1.82
CA GLY A 57 -9.47 -1.91 -1.74
C GLY A 57 -10.60 -1.44 -2.66
N LEU A 58 -10.91 -0.14 -2.69
CA LEU A 58 -11.89 0.44 -3.61
C LEU A 58 -11.45 0.33 -5.07
N ASP A 59 -10.17 0.55 -5.37
CA ASP A 59 -9.61 0.33 -6.72
C ASP A 59 -9.73 -1.13 -7.16
N MET A 60 -9.41 -2.07 -6.27
CA MET A 60 -9.56 -3.51 -6.50
C MET A 60 -11.02 -3.94 -6.72
N LEU A 61 -11.99 -3.18 -6.18
CA LEU A 61 -13.42 -3.41 -6.41
C LEU A 61 -14.00 -2.54 -7.53
N ASP A 62 -13.16 -1.77 -8.25
CA ASP A 62 -13.59 -0.82 -9.27
C ASP A 62 -14.67 0.15 -8.75
N SER A 63 -14.35 0.85 -7.65
CA SER A 63 -15.27 1.76 -6.97
C SER A 63 -14.57 3.00 -6.42
N LEU A 64 -13.53 3.49 -7.11
CA LEU A 64 -12.85 4.75 -6.75
C LEU A 64 -13.67 6.01 -7.06
N ASP A 65 -14.76 5.89 -7.80
CA ASP A 65 -15.72 6.96 -8.09
C ASP A 65 -16.50 7.42 -6.85
N VAL A 66 -16.56 6.59 -5.81
CA VAL A 66 -17.32 6.87 -4.57
C VAL A 66 -16.58 7.79 -3.58
N VAL A 67 -15.38 8.27 -3.92
CA VAL A 67 -14.55 9.15 -3.10
C VAL A 67 -14.15 10.41 -3.87
N ASN A 68 -13.96 11.52 -3.17
CA ASN A 68 -13.39 12.72 -3.77
C ASN A 68 -11.86 12.55 -3.87
N LYS A 69 -11.37 12.26 -5.08
CA LYS A 69 -9.94 12.01 -5.32
C LYS A 69 -9.08 13.23 -5.02
N ASP A 70 -9.54 14.42 -5.39
CA ASP A 70 -8.77 15.66 -5.25
C ASP A 70 -8.53 16.01 -3.78
N ASP A 71 -9.57 15.93 -2.94
CA ASP A 71 -9.44 16.19 -1.48
C ASP A 71 -8.44 15.23 -0.82
N ILE A 72 -8.48 13.95 -1.20
CA ILE A 72 -7.60 12.93 -0.64
C ILE A 72 -6.16 13.14 -1.15
N ILE A 73 -5.97 13.52 -2.42
CA ILE A 73 -4.66 13.88 -2.96
C ILE A 73 -4.06 15.07 -2.20
N GLU A 74 -4.83 16.14 -1.94
CA GLU A 74 -4.36 17.28 -1.15
C GLU A 74 -3.99 16.86 0.28
N TRP A 75 -4.79 15.98 0.90
CA TRP A 75 -4.48 15.43 2.22
C TRP A 75 -3.18 14.61 2.20
N ILE A 76 -2.97 13.72 1.24
CA ILE A 76 -1.73 12.93 1.14
C ILE A 76 -0.52 13.85 0.95
N TYR A 77 -0.63 14.86 0.09
CA TYR A 77 0.44 15.84 -0.11
C TYR A 77 0.72 16.69 1.12
N SER A 78 -0.24 16.85 2.02
CA SER A 78 0.01 17.51 3.32
C SER A 78 0.93 16.71 4.24
N LEU A 79 1.05 15.41 4.00
CA LEU A 79 1.89 14.50 4.77
C LEU A 79 3.31 14.42 4.23
N GLN A 80 3.62 14.99 3.07
CA GLN A 80 4.98 15.00 2.55
C GLN A 80 5.90 15.85 3.45
N VAL A 81 7.02 15.27 3.87
CA VAL A 81 8.13 15.97 4.53
C VAL A 81 9.03 16.49 3.41
N LEU A 82 8.84 17.77 3.07
CA LEU A 82 9.64 18.47 2.08
C LEU A 82 10.98 18.93 2.66
N PRO A 83 12.01 19.11 1.81
CA PRO A 83 13.23 19.75 2.24
C PRO A 83 12.96 21.19 2.70
N THR A 84 13.67 21.61 3.74
CA THR A 84 13.77 23.02 4.16
C THR A 84 14.51 23.85 3.12
N GLU A 85 14.45 25.18 3.22
CA GLU A 85 15.12 26.08 2.28
C GLU A 85 16.63 25.84 2.20
N ASP A 86 17.28 25.58 3.34
CA ASP A 86 18.70 25.23 3.44
C ASP A 86 19.00 23.77 3.09
N ARG A 87 17.96 22.96 2.85
CA ARG A 87 18.01 21.53 2.51
C ARG A 87 18.75 20.67 3.55
N SER A 88 18.82 21.13 4.80
CA SER A 88 19.55 20.43 5.88
C SER A 88 18.87 19.13 6.34
N ASN A 89 17.56 18.97 6.07
CA ASN A 89 16.76 17.80 6.47
C ASN A 89 16.57 16.74 5.37
N LEU A 90 17.39 16.71 4.31
CA LEU A 90 17.20 15.77 3.18
C LEU A 90 17.14 14.29 3.61
N ASN A 91 17.90 13.90 4.64
CA ASN A 91 17.89 12.56 5.22
C ASN A 91 16.60 12.20 5.98
N ARG A 92 15.69 13.16 6.19
CA ARG A 92 14.42 12.99 6.89
C ARG A 92 13.19 13.14 5.99
N CYS A 93 13.40 13.40 4.70
CA CYS A 93 12.32 13.59 3.74
C CYS A 93 11.61 12.28 3.39
N GLY A 94 10.34 12.37 3.00
CA GLY A 94 9.45 11.23 2.76
C GLY A 94 8.00 11.62 3.03
N PHE A 95 7.18 10.69 3.55
CA PHE A 95 5.82 11.00 4.00
C PHE A 95 5.64 10.63 5.48
N ARG A 96 4.83 11.43 6.18
CA ARG A 96 4.31 11.15 7.53
C ARG A 96 3.14 10.17 7.44
N GLY A 97 2.84 9.48 8.53
CA GLY A 97 1.65 8.63 8.62
C GLY A 97 0.36 9.39 8.92
N SER A 98 0.45 10.57 9.55
CA SER A 98 -0.63 11.52 9.78
C SER A 98 -0.08 12.90 10.17
N SER A 99 -0.97 13.81 10.58
CA SER A 99 -0.65 15.16 11.07
C SER A 99 -0.45 15.24 12.60
N TYR A 100 -0.16 14.12 13.28
CA TYR A 100 -0.09 14.05 14.75
C TYR A 100 0.93 15.01 15.40
N LEU A 101 1.94 15.47 14.66
CA LEU A 101 2.94 16.43 15.13
C LEU A 101 2.41 17.89 15.22
N GLY A 102 1.19 18.16 14.77
CA GLY A 102 0.59 19.50 14.85
C GLY A 102 1.17 20.52 13.88
N LEU A 103 1.86 20.08 12.82
CA LEU A 103 2.36 20.96 11.77
C LEU A 103 1.19 21.58 10.97
N PRO A 104 1.31 22.84 10.52
CA PRO A 104 0.31 23.46 9.67
C PRO A 104 0.07 22.66 8.38
N PHE A 105 -1.20 22.58 7.96
CA PHE A 105 -1.57 21.92 6.71
C PHE A 105 -0.92 22.62 5.52
N ASN A 106 -0.03 21.91 4.81
CA ASN A 106 0.63 22.38 3.59
C ASN A 106 0.64 21.26 2.56
N PRO A 107 -0.25 21.27 1.54
CA PRO A 107 -0.37 20.22 0.53
C PRO A 107 0.76 20.27 -0.52
N SER A 108 2.00 20.32 -0.04
CA SER A 108 3.23 20.42 -0.83
C SER A 108 3.29 21.63 -1.77
N LYS A 109 2.79 22.80 -1.31
CA LYS A 109 2.78 24.05 -2.09
C LYS A 109 3.86 25.03 -1.64
N ASN A 110 4.22 24.99 -0.36
CA ASN A 110 5.30 25.80 0.23
C ASN A 110 6.48 24.92 0.65
N PRO A 111 7.69 25.48 0.84
CA PRO A 111 8.85 24.76 1.38
C PRO A 111 8.57 24.05 2.71
N GLY A 112 9.43 23.08 3.06
CA GLY A 112 9.34 22.39 4.34
C GLY A 112 9.53 23.33 5.53
N THR A 113 8.69 23.19 6.54
CA THR A 113 8.86 23.89 7.83
C THR A 113 9.79 23.07 8.72
N ALA A 114 10.87 23.68 9.21
CA ALA A 114 11.80 23.00 10.10
C ALA A 114 11.09 22.60 11.41
N HIS A 115 11.25 21.34 11.82
CA HIS A 115 10.75 20.85 13.09
C HIS A 115 11.69 19.78 13.66
N PRO A 116 12.07 19.83 14.95
CA PRO A 116 13.13 18.97 15.51
C PRO A 116 12.87 17.47 15.35
N TYR A 117 11.60 17.05 15.41
CA TYR A 117 11.20 15.63 15.38
C TYR A 117 10.35 15.25 14.17
N ASP A 118 10.32 16.09 13.14
CA ASP A 118 9.56 15.78 11.93
C ASP A 118 10.40 15.03 10.90
N SER A 119 9.96 13.82 10.54
CA SER A 119 10.60 12.96 9.56
C SER A 119 9.58 12.08 8.85
N GLY A 120 9.96 11.62 7.66
CA GLY A 120 9.22 10.61 6.93
C GLY A 120 9.40 9.23 7.55
N HIS A 121 8.42 8.36 7.32
CA HIS A 121 8.48 6.95 7.67
C HIS A 121 8.40 6.11 6.40
N ILE A 122 9.28 5.12 6.23
CA ILE A 122 9.44 4.38 4.97
C ILE A 122 8.15 3.74 4.48
N ALA A 123 7.37 3.10 5.37
CA ALA A 123 6.09 2.52 5.01
C ALA A 123 5.06 3.57 4.59
N MET A 124 5.13 4.79 5.13
CA MET A 124 4.24 5.90 4.80
C MET A 124 4.65 6.56 3.48
N THR A 125 5.95 6.66 3.19
CA THR A 125 6.45 7.05 1.86
C THR A 125 5.99 6.06 0.81
N TYR A 126 6.07 4.75 1.09
CA TYR A 126 5.54 3.73 0.21
C TYR A 126 4.01 3.88 0.00
N THR A 127 3.22 3.85 1.07
CA THR A 127 1.75 3.89 0.93
C THR A 127 1.25 5.22 0.41
N GLY A 128 1.90 6.35 0.73
CA GLY A 128 1.59 7.68 0.19
C GLY A 128 1.78 7.76 -1.31
N LEU A 129 2.94 7.34 -1.83
CA LEU A 129 3.18 7.27 -3.27
C LEU A 129 2.20 6.33 -3.96
N SER A 130 1.94 5.16 -3.37
CA SER A 130 0.98 4.19 -3.90
C SER A 130 -0.43 4.80 -3.99
N CYS A 131 -0.90 5.46 -2.93
CA CYS A 131 -2.21 6.14 -2.93
C CYS A 131 -2.30 7.22 -4.00
N LEU A 132 -1.27 8.05 -4.17
CA LEU A 132 -1.25 9.07 -5.23
C LEU A 132 -1.38 8.44 -6.62
N VAL A 133 -0.69 7.33 -6.88
CA VAL A 133 -0.79 6.62 -8.15
C VAL A 133 -2.17 6.00 -8.35
N ILE A 134 -2.75 5.38 -7.31
CA ILE A 134 -4.11 4.81 -7.33
C ILE A 134 -5.15 5.90 -7.64
N LEU A 135 -5.00 7.08 -7.03
CA LEU A 135 -5.94 8.19 -7.16
C LEU A 135 -5.85 8.95 -8.49
N GLY A 136 -4.84 8.68 -9.31
CA GLY A 136 -4.70 9.34 -10.60
C GLY A 136 -3.75 10.54 -10.63
N ASP A 137 -3.00 10.79 -9.55
CA ASP A 137 -1.99 11.86 -9.50
C ASP A 137 -0.68 11.44 -10.23
N ASP A 138 0.00 12.40 -10.86
CA ASP A 138 1.17 12.18 -11.72
C ASP A 138 2.52 12.26 -10.98
N LEU A 139 2.47 12.41 -9.65
CA LEU A 139 3.60 12.56 -8.74
C LEU A 139 4.47 13.80 -9.03
N SER A 140 3.97 14.79 -9.76
CA SER A 140 4.72 16.02 -10.10
C SER A 140 5.11 16.84 -8.87
N ARG A 141 4.28 16.81 -7.81
CA ARG A 141 4.55 17.50 -6.53
C ARG A 141 5.36 16.66 -5.54
N VAL A 142 5.71 15.42 -5.90
CA VAL A 142 6.62 14.62 -5.07
C VAL A 142 8.05 15.13 -5.30
N ASN A 143 8.74 15.50 -4.22
CA ASN A 143 10.17 15.75 -4.29
C ASN A 143 10.92 14.42 -4.34
N LYS A 144 11.04 13.86 -5.55
CA LYS A 144 11.58 12.51 -5.81
C LYS A 144 13.00 12.37 -5.24
N GLU A 145 13.86 13.36 -5.48
CA GLU A 145 15.25 13.35 -4.99
C GLU A 145 15.32 13.39 -3.47
N ALA A 146 14.47 14.17 -2.80
CA ALA A 146 14.42 14.21 -1.35
C ALA A 146 13.90 12.87 -0.77
N CYS A 147 12.89 12.25 -1.38
CA CYS A 147 12.42 10.92 -0.98
C CYS A 147 13.52 9.87 -1.11
N LEU A 148 14.31 9.90 -2.19
CA LEU A 148 15.42 8.97 -2.40
C LEU A 148 16.59 9.25 -1.45
N ALA A 149 16.84 10.52 -1.09
CA ALA A 149 17.83 10.90 -0.09
C ALA A 149 17.44 10.39 1.31
N GLY A 150 16.18 10.56 1.71
CA GLY A 150 15.63 9.97 2.92
C GLY A 150 15.74 8.45 2.91
N LEU A 151 15.37 7.80 1.80
CA LEU A 151 15.43 6.35 1.67
C LEU A 151 16.86 5.79 1.84
N ARG A 152 17.86 6.43 1.22
CA ARG A 152 19.27 6.05 1.39
C ARG A 152 19.71 6.12 2.85
N ALA A 153 19.26 7.13 3.58
CA ALA A 153 19.62 7.32 4.99
C ALA A 153 19.06 6.23 5.92
N LEU A 154 18.06 5.48 5.47
CA LEU A 154 17.44 4.40 6.24
C LEU A 154 18.11 3.04 6.05
N GLN A 155 18.96 2.87 5.04
CA GLN A 155 19.61 1.58 4.77
C GLN A 155 20.76 1.32 5.74
N LEU A 156 20.81 0.11 6.30
CA LEU A 156 21.85 -0.35 7.21
C LEU A 156 22.97 -1.10 6.47
N GLU A 157 24.08 -1.33 7.18
CA GLU A 157 25.25 -2.04 6.65
C GLU A 157 24.96 -3.47 6.17
N ASP A 158 24.02 -4.16 6.83
CA ASP A 158 23.61 -5.51 6.44
C ASP A 158 22.70 -5.56 5.20
N GLY A 159 22.25 -4.40 4.72
CA GLY A 159 21.37 -4.22 3.56
C GLY A 159 19.88 -4.08 3.87
N SER A 160 19.48 -4.27 5.13
CA SER A 160 18.12 -3.99 5.61
C SER A 160 17.88 -2.49 5.76
N PHE A 161 16.65 -2.11 6.14
CA PHE A 161 16.25 -0.72 6.32
C PHE A 161 15.61 -0.52 7.68
N CYS A 162 15.84 0.63 8.31
CA CYS A 162 14.99 1.15 9.38
C CYS A 162 13.74 1.83 8.79
N ALA A 163 12.77 2.10 9.67
CA ALA A 163 11.54 2.79 9.33
C ALA A 163 11.69 4.31 9.26
N VAL A 164 12.47 4.88 10.18
CA VAL A 164 12.64 6.32 10.41
C VAL A 164 14.12 6.64 10.68
N PRO A 165 14.58 7.85 10.35
CA PRO A 165 15.99 8.23 10.51
C PRO A 165 16.42 8.36 11.99
N GLU A 166 15.47 8.51 12.91
CA GLU A 166 15.72 8.54 14.36
C GLU A 166 16.08 7.16 14.93
N GLY A 167 15.87 6.08 14.16
CA GLY A 167 16.12 4.70 14.55
C GLY A 167 14.83 3.93 14.86
N SER A 168 14.82 2.65 14.46
CA SER A 168 13.74 1.70 14.71
C SER A 168 14.29 0.28 14.62
N GLU A 169 13.42 -0.74 14.67
CA GLU A 169 13.75 -2.07 14.18
C GLU A 169 14.05 -2.07 12.66
N ASN A 170 14.73 -3.11 12.20
CA ASN A 170 15.08 -3.31 10.80
C ASN A 170 14.80 -4.75 10.37
N ASP A 171 14.02 -4.93 9.30
CA ASP A 171 13.68 -6.25 8.77
C ASP A 171 13.16 -6.18 7.32
N MET A 172 12.69 -7.33 6.81
CA MET A 172 12.23 -7.49 5.43
C MET A 172 11.04 -6.60 5.05
N ARG A 173 10.22 -6.15 6.01
CA ARG A 173 9.10 -5.23 5.75
C ARG A 173 9.61 -3.94 5.11
N PHE A 174 10.71 -3.41 5.64
CA PHE A 174 11.25 -2.13 5.17
C PHE A 174 12.10 -2.29 3.90
N VAL A 175 12.70 -3.47 3.67
CA VAL A 175 13.30 -3.82 2.37
C VAL A 175 12.24 -3.81 1.25
N TYR A 176 11.06 -4.36 1.52
CA TYR A 176 9.93 -4.32 0.58
C TYR A 176 9.45 -2.88 0.32
N CYS A 177 9.29 -2.07 1.39
CA CYS A 177 8.89 -0.66 1.25
C CYS A 177 9.91 0.11 0.40
N ALA A 178 11.21 -0.06 0.66
CA ALA A 178 12.27 0.57 -0.11
C ALA A 178 12.21 0.20 -1.59
N SER A 179 11.98 -1.09 -1.87
CA SER A 179 11.88 -1.61 -3.24
C SER A 179 10.69 -1.00 -3.98
N CYS A 180 9.54 -0.89 -3.32
CA CYS A 180 8.36 -0.26 -3.91
C CYS A 180 8.56 1.24 -4.17
N ILE A 181 9.20 1.97 -3.27
CA ILE A 181 9.52 3.39 -3.46
C ILE A 181 10.43 3.56 -4.68
N CYS A 182 11.55 2.85 -4.74
CA CYS A 182 12.47 2.89 -5.89
C CYS A 182 11.77 2.52 -7.20
N TYR A 183 10.92 1.49 -7.18
CA TYR A 183 10.14 1.07 -8.35
C TYR A 183 9.16 2.15 -8.79
N MET A 184 8.34 2.69 -7.89
CA MET A 184 7.34 3.71 -8.22
C MET A 184 7.98 5.02 -8.70
N LEU A 185 9.13 5.40 -8.14
CA LEU A 185 9.89 6.56 -8.58
C LEU A 185 10.76 6.28 -9.82
N ASN A 186 10.77 5.05 -10.33
CA ASN A 186 11.60 4.58 -11.45
C ASN A 186 13.09 4.97 -11.28
N ASN A 187 13.59 4.92 -10.04
CA ASN A 187 14.95 5.34 -9.69
C ASN A 187 15.45 4.53 -8.50
N TRP A 188 16.45 3.68 -8.74
CA TRP A 188 17.03 2.79 -7.74
C TRP A 188 18.19 3.39 -6.95
N SER A 189 18.53 4.66 -7.18
CA SER A 189 19.54 5.38 -6.38
C SER A 189 19.15 5.55 -4.91
N GLY A 190 17.89 5.25 -4.55
CA GLY A 190 17.42 5.25 -3.17
C GLY A 190 18.00 4.12 -2.30
N MET A 191 18.71 3.15 -2.88
CA MET A 191 19.30 2.03 -2.14
C MET A 191 20.58 1.47 -2.77
N ASP A 192 21.45 0.89 -1.95
CA ASP A 192 22.42 -0.12 -2.36
C ASP A 192 21.70 -1.45 -2.61
N MET A 193 21.38 -1.70 -3.87
CA MET A 193 20.69 -2.93 -4.30
C MET A 193 21.50 -4.19 -3.99
N LYS A 194 22.84 -4.14 -4.03
CA LYS A 194 23.69 -5.30 -3.79
C LYS A 194 23.61 -5.73 -2.33
N LYS A 195 23.66 -4.77 -1.39
CA LYS A 195 23.46 -5.05 0.04
C LYS A 195 22.05 -5.58 0.30
N ALA A 196 21.02 -4.97 -0.28
CA ALA A 196 19.63 -5.43 -0.11
C ALA A 196 19.42 -6.87 -0.63
N ILE A 197 19.95 -7.21 -1.81
CA ILE A 197 19.91 -8.58 -2.34
C ILE A 197 20.64 -9.55 -1.41
N ASN A 198 21.79 -9.17 -0.86
CA ASN A 198 22.52 -10.01 0.09
C ASN A 198 21.72 -10.26 1.37
N TYR A 199 21.02 -9.25 1.89
CA TYR A 199 20.11 -9.40 3.03
C TYR A 199 18.99 -10.40 2.74
N ILE A 200 18.32 -10.27 1.58
CA ILE A 200 17.24 -11.20 1.14
C ILE A 200 17.76 -12.63 1.02
N ARG A 201 18.96 -12.84 0.47
CA ARG A 201 19.55 -14.18 0.35
C ARG A 201 19.81 -14.82 1.71
N ARG A 202 20.18 -14.04 2.73
CA ARG A 202 20.43 -14.51 4.09
C ARG A 202 19.16 -14.85 4.86
N SER A 203 18.00 -14.31 4.46
CA SER A 203 16.70 -14.57 5.08
C SER A 203 15.89 -15.68 4.39
N MET A 204 16.45 -16.36 3.39
CA MET A 204 15.71 -17.31 2.57
C MET A 204 15.31 -18.56 3.38
N LEU A 205 14.01 -18.70 3.64
CA LEU A 205 13.38 -19.95 4.06
C LEU A 205 12.85 -20.71 2.82
N LEU A 206 12.92 -22.04 2.88
CA LEU A 206 12.75 -23.00 1.76
C LEU A 206 11.54 -22.75 0.85
N LYS A 207 11.70 -23.21 -0.41
CA LYS A 207 10.72 -23.22 -1.51
C LYS A 207 9.37 -23.85 -1.12
N ILE A 208 8.50 -23.08 -0.49
CA ILE A 208 7.09 -23.42 -0.31
C ILE A 208 6.35 -22.60 -1.33
N PHE A 209 5.86 -23.22 -2.40
CA PHE A 209 4.63 -22.89 -3.13
C PHE A 209 4.60 -23.69 -4.43
N GLN A 210 4.21 -24.95 -4.34
CA GLN A 210 3.42 -25.62 -5.38
C GLN A 210 2.38 -26.48 -4.65
N TYR A 211 1.17 -26.59 -5.23
CA TYR A 211 -0.02 -27.30 -4.71
C TYR A 211 -0.96 -26.53 -3.76
N THR A 212 -1.44 -25.33 -4.14
CA THR A 212 -2.55 -24.66 -3.44
C THR A 212 -3.92 -25.20 -3.90
N ASN A 213 -4.85 -25.42 -2.98
CA ASN A 213 -6.24 -25.75 -3.28
C ASN A 213 -7.10 -24.46 -3.25
N PHE A 214 -7.59 -24.02 -4.41
CA PHE A 214 -8.31 -22.74 -4.54
C PHE A 214 -9.65 -22.75 -3.81
N GLU A 215 -10.43 -23.83 -3.92
CA GLU A 215 -11.74 -23.93 -3.25
C GLU A 215 -11.61 -23.82 -1.72
N LYS A 216 -10.67 -24.55 -1.11
CA LYS A 216 -10.44 -24.47 0.34
C LYS A 216 -9.96 -23.09 0.77
N ASN A 217 -9.11 -22.45 -0.02
CA ASN A 217 -8.62 -21.10 0.26
C ASN A 217 -9.75 -20.06 0.16
N ARG A 218 -10.52 -20.09 -0.94
CA ARG A 218 -11.69 -19.24 -1.17
C ARG A 218 -12.71 -19.40 -0.06
N ASN A 219 -13.07 -20.63 0.30
CA ASN A 219 -14.04 -20.90 1.36
C ASN A 219 -13.55 -20.39 2.73
N TYR A 220 -12.26 -20.53 3.03
CA TYR A 220 -11.70 -19.96 4.26
C TYR A 220 -11.77 -18.43 4.26
N ILE A 221 -11.36 -17.75 3.18
CA ILE A 221 -11.44 -16.29 3.10
C ILE A 221 -12.89 -15.82 3.28
N LEU A 222 -13.84 -16.44 2.60
CA LEU A 222 -15.26 -16.05 2.69
C LEU A 222 -15.87 -16.37 4.05
N SER A 223 -15.35 -17.36 4.78
CA SER A 223 -15.77 -17.64 6.15
C SER A 223 -15.35 -16.56 7.15
N THR A 224 -14.41 -15.67 6.79
CA THR A 224 -14.03 -14.51 7.62
C THR A 224 -14.72 -13.21 7.19
N GLN A 225 -15.62 -13.27 6.20
CA GLN A 225 -16.40 -12.12 5.72
C GLN A 225 -17.43 -11.71 6.76
N ASP A 226 -17.39 -10.45 7.21
CA ASP A 226 -18.46 -9.90 8.05
C ASP A 226 -19.67 -9.55 7.17
N ARG A 227 -20.75 -10.30 7.31
CA ARG A 227 -21.96 -10.14 6.48
C ARG A 227 -22.80 -8.93 6.88
N LEU A 228 -22.60 -8.38 8.09
CA LEU A 228 -23.35 -7.24 8.60
C LEU A 228 -22.69 -5.94 8.14
N VAL A 229 -21.45 -5.71 8.59
CA VAL A 229 -20.73 -4.46 8.34
C VAL A 229 -19.90 -4.53 7.07
N GLY A 230 -19.57 -5.70 6.53
CA GLY A 230 -18.61 -5.84 5.43
C GLY A 230 -17.16 -5.86 5.91
N GLY A 231 -16.24 -6.08 4.98
CA GLY A 231 -14.83 -6.33 5.32
C GLY A 231 -14.57 -7.80 5.67
N PHE A 232 -13.30 -8.12 5.91
CA PHE A 232 -12.85 -9.43 6.31
C PHE A 232 -12.08 -9.33 7.63
N ALA A 233 -12.18 -10.36 8.44
CA ALA A 233 -11.37 -10.55 9.64
C ALA A 233 -10.24 -11.55 9.39
N LYS A 234 -9.36 -11.69 10.38
CA LYS A 234 -8.30 -12.72 10.40
C LYS A 234 -8.85 -14.15 10.45
N TRP A 235 -9.94 -14.33 11.19
CA TRP A 235 -10.57 -15.61 11.49
C TRP A 235 -12.08 -15.50 11.34
N PRO A 236 -12.79 -16.62 11.15
CA PRO A 236 -14.25 -16.65 11.22
C PRO A 236 -14.75 -16.11 12.57
N ASP A 237 -15.94 -15.51 12.56
CA ASP A 237 -16.61 -14.96 13.76
C ASP A 237 -15.76 -13.94 14.55
N SER A 238 -14.88 -13.22 13.86
CA SER A 238 -14.03 -12.17 14.42
C SER A 238 -14.32 -10.81 13.79
N HIS A 239 -13.85 -9.74 14.43
CA HIS A 239 -14.10 -8.38 13.97
C HIS A 239 -13.26 -8.07 12.71
N PRO A 240 -13.87 -7.49 11.66
CA PRO A 240 -13.14 -7.10 10.46
C PRO A 240 -12.30 -5.84 10.69
N ASP A 241 -11.23 -5.70 9.91
CA ASP A 241 -10.37 -4.51 9.89
C ASP A 241 -9.90 -4.19 8.47
N ALA A 242 -9.36 -2.98 8.25
CA ALA A 242 -8.95 -2.52 6.92
C ALA A 242 -7.86 -3.41 6.29
N LEU A 243 -6.94 -3.93 7.08
CA LEU A 243 -5.83 -4.75 6.61
C LEU A 243 -6.35 -6.09 6.09
N HIS A 244 -7.12 -6.82 6.89
CA HIS A 244 -7.66 -8.11 6.50
C HIS A 244 -8.74 -7.96 5.42
N ALA A 245 -9.53 -6.90 5.44
CA ALA A 245 -10.46 -6.60 4.36
C ALA A 245 -9.75 -6.45 3.01
N TYR A 246 -8.68 -5.66 2.97
CA TYR A 246 -7.89 -5.47 1.75
C TYR A 246 -7.20 -6.76 1.30
N PHE A 247 -6.48 -7.45 2.20
CA PHE A 247 -5.75 -8.66 1.83
C PHE A 247 -6.65 -9.87 1.56
N GLY A 248 -7.86 -9.93 2.15
CA GLY A 248 -8.88 -10.91 1.79
C GLY A 248 -9.32 -10.73 0.34
N ILE A 249 -9.58 -9.49 -0.08
CA ILE A 249 -9.91 -9.14 -1.48
C ILE A 249 -8.74 -9.45 -2.43
N CYS A 250 -7.50 -9.11 -2.06
CA CYS A 250 -6.33 -9.48 -2.88
C CYS A 250 -6.14 -11.00 -2.96
N GLY A 251 -6.43 -11.74 -1.89
CA GLY A 251 -6.40 -13.20 -1.88
C GLY A 251 -7.43 -13.80 -2.85
N LEU A 252 -8.65 -13.27 -2.86
CA LEU A 252 -9.69 -13.63 -3.82
C LEU A 252 -9.32 -13.23 -5.26
N SER A 253 -8.68 -12.08 -5.44
CA SER A 253 -8.18 -11.60 -6.74
C SER A 253 -7.16 -12.57 -7.38
N LEU A 254 -6.29 -13.19 -6.58
CA LEU A 254 -5.34 -14.21 -7.08
C LEU A 254 -6.03 -15.48 -7.60
N MET A 255 -7.29 -15.69 -7.23
CA MET A 255 -8.14 -16.79 -7.70
C MET A 255 -9.19 -16.33 -8.73
N GLU A 256 -9.06 -15.09 -9.23
CA GLU A 256 -9.93 -14.51 -10.26
C GLU A 256 -11.42 -14.46 -9.85
N GLU A 257 -11.68 -14.15 -8.58
CA GLU A 257 -13.05 -13.94 -8.06
C GLU A 257 -13.80 -12.88 -8.88
N SER A 258 -15.05 -13.18 -9.22
CA SER A 258 -15.89 -12.29 -10.02
C SER A 258 -16.13 -10.94 -9.32
N GLY A 259 -16.02 -9.85 -10.08
CA GLY A 259 -16.23 -8.50 -9.56
C GLY A 259 -15.04 -7.91 -8.79
N ILE A 260 -13.88 -8.58 -8.79
CA ILE A 260 -12.62 -8.09 -8.23
C ILE A 260 -11.58 -7.95 -9.35
N CYS A 261 -10.93 -6.80 -9.45
CA CYS A 261 -9.84 -6.58 -10.41
C CYS A 261 -8.66 -7.54 -10.12
N LYS A 262 -7.76 -7.72 -11.09
CA LYS A 262 -6.53 -8.48 -10.88
C LYS A 262 -5.52 -7.65 -10.08
N VAL A 263 -4.93 -8.23 -9.04
CA VAL A 263 -3.85 -7.60 -8.26
C VAL A 263 -2.50 -7.85 -8.94
N HIS A 264 -1.64 -6.84 -8.96
CA HIS A 264 -0.22 -7.00 -9.28
C HIS A 264 0.50 -7.54 -8.04
N PRO A 265 0.95 -8.82 -8.03
CA PRO A 265 1.35 -9.51 -6.80
C PRO A 265 2.58 -8.91 -6.12
N ALA A 266 3.54 -8.34 -6.87
CA ALA A 266 4.72 -7.74 -6.27
C ALA A 266 4.53 -6.29 -5.79
N LEU A 267 3.80 -5.47 -6.56
CA LEU A 267 3.60 -4.05 -6.26
C LEU A 267 2.42 -3.79 -5.32
N ASN A 268 1.59 -4.80 -5.06
CA ASN A 268 0.45 -4.72 -4.14
C ASN A 268 -0.53 -3.58 -4.48
N VAL A 269 -0.88 -3.48 -5.76
CA VAL A 269 -1.89 -2.57 -6.33
C VAL A 269 -2.66 -3.31 -7.41
N SER A 270 -3.78 -2.78 -7.90
CA SER A 270 -4.45 -3.36 -9.08
C SER A 270 -3.52 -3.34 -10.30
N THR A 271 -3.72 -4.28 -11.25
CA THR A 271 -2.97 -4.26 -12.52
C THR A 271 -3.21 -2.96 -13.29
N ARG A 272 -4.44 -2.42 -13.23
CA ARG A 272 -4.81 -1.09 -13.77
C ARG A 272 -3.88 0.02 -13.23
N THR A 273 -3.68 0.07 -11.92
CA THR A 273 -2.78 1.05 -11.28
C THR A 273 -1.32 0.82 -11.69
N SER A 274 -0.88 -0.44 -11.83
CA SER A 274 0.47 -0.74 -12.32
C SER A 274 0.70 -0.34 -13.78
N GLU A 275 -0.33 -0.46 -14.63
CA GLU A 275 -0.30 -0.01 -16.02
C GLU A 275 -0.21 1.51 -16.11
N ARG A 276 -1.01 2.22 -15.30
CA ARG A 276 -0.91 3.67 -15.18
C ARG A 276 0.49 4.11 -14.74
N LEU A 277 1.08 3.43 -13.77
CA LEU A 277 2.45 3.72 -13.31
C LEU A 277 3.47 3.53 -14.43
N ARG A 278 3.34 2.47 -15.23
CA ARG A 278 4.19 2.24 -16.40
C ARG A 278 4.07 3.38 -17.41
N ASP A 279 2.86 3.85 -17.69
CA ASP A 279 2.62 4.95 -18.63
C ASP A 279 3.20 6.27 -18.07
N LEU A 280 3.10 6.47 -16.75
CA LEU A 280 3.72 7.60 -16.05
C LEU A 280 5.26 7.56 -16.19
N HIS A 281 5.89 6.40 -16.01
CA HIS A 281 7.34 6.23 -16.21
C HIS A 281 7.77 6.51 -17.64
N GLN A 282 6.98 6.09 -18.64
CA GLN A 282 7.24 6.42 -20.04
C GLN A 282 7.16 7.93 -20.28
N SER A 283 6.17 8.61 -19.68
CA SER A 283 6.03 10.06 -19.81
C SER A 283 7.25 10.81 -19.27
N TRP A 284 7.85 10.36 -18.16
CA TRP A 284 9.04 11.00 -17.58
C TRP A 284 10.25 10.89 -18.52
N LYS A 285 10.49 9.71 -19.11
CA LYS A 285 11.58 9.51 -20.09
C LYS A 285 11.48 10.47 -21.28
N THR A 286 10.27 10.74 -21.76
CA THR A 286 10.08 11.67 -22.89
C THR A 286 10.35 13.13 -22.50
N LYS A 287 10.00 13.54 -21.28
CA LYS A 287 10.30 14.89 -20.77
C LYS A 287 11.80 15.10 -20.61
N ASP A 288 12.50 14.14 -20.00
CA ASP A 288 13.96 14.21 -19.82
C ASP A 288 14.70 14.27 -21.17
N SER A 289 14.23 13.50 -22.16
CA SER A 289 14.82 13.49 -23.51
C SER A 289 14.65 14.83 -24.23
N LYS A 290 13.46 15.46 -24.11
CA LYS A 290 13.18 16.78 -24.71
C LYS A 290 14.01 17.89 -24.05
N GLN A 291 14.12 17.87 -22.72
CA GLN A 291 14.90 18.85 -21.97
C GLN A 291 16.41 18.74 -22.28
N CYS A 292 16.94 17.52 -22.48
CA CYS A 292 18.31 17.33 -22.98
C CYS A 292 18.51 17.90 -24.39
N SER A 293 17.57 17.71 -25.32
CA SER A 293 17.70 18.26 -26.68
C SER A 293 17.61 19.79 -26.74
N GLU A 294 16.80 20.42 -25.89
CA GLU A 294 16.71 21.89 -25.80
C GLU A 294 17.97 22.52 -25.20
N ASN A 295 18.56 21.90 -24.16
CA ASN A 295 19.81 22.37 -23.56
C ASN A 295 21.02 22.29 -24.51
N VAL A 296 21.03 21.31 -25.43
CA VAL A 296 22.06 21.21 -26.48
C VAL A 296 21.93 22.34 -27.51
N HIS A 297 20.71 22.76 -27.84
CA HIS A 297 20.48 23.85 -28.80
C HIS A 297 20.73 25.26 -28.25
N ILE A 298 20.68 25.45 -26.93
CA ILE A 298 20.98 26.75 -26.29
C ILE A 298 22.49 26.91 -26.03
N SER A 299 23.27 25.83 -26.09
CA SER A 299 24.70 25.79 -25.79
C SER A 299 25.61 25.86 -27.04
N THR A 300 25.07 26.19 -28.21
CA THR A 300 25.78 26.37 -29.49
C THR A 300 25.54 27.74 -30.06
#